data_AF-A0A3B8WY98-F1
#
_entry.id   AF-A0A3B8WY98-F1
#
_cell.length_a   1.000
_cell.length_b   1.000
_cell.length_c   1.000
_cell.angle_alpha   90.00
_cell.angle_beta   90.00
_cell.angle_gamma   90.00
#
_symmetry.space_group_name_H-M   'P 1'
#
loop_
_entity.id
_entity.type
_entity.pdbx_description
1 polymer ?
#
loop_
_entity_poly.entity_id
_entity_poly.type
_entity_poly.pdbx_seq_one_letter_code
_entity_poly.pdbx_strand_id
1 'polypeptide(L)'
;MSSSLYDITVTPCQQIVDSMVVILDKGAAHADELGINLDELVGFSLYEDMLPFGFQVFATAMHSVGALQAIEAGVFNRPESLPQHDYAGLQNL
;
A
#
# COMPACT_ATOMS: atom_id res chain seq x y z
N MET A 1 -28.34 -10.38 -12.43
CA MET A 1 -27.96 -9.47 -11.32
C MET A 1 -26.99 -8.46 -11.88
N SER A 2 -27.23 -7.16 -11.70
CA SER A 2 -26.27 -6.12 -12.05
C SER A 2 -25.58 -5.65 -10.78
N SER A 3 -24.27 -5.78 -10.70
CA SER A 3 -23.48 -5.14 -9.65
C SER A 3 -23.37 -3.65 -9.96
N SER A 4 -23.47 -2.79 -8.96
CA SER A 4 -23.21 -1.36 -9.17
C SER A 4 -21.72 -1.11 -9.36
N LEU A 5 -21.35 0.03 -9.96
CA LEU A 5 -19.95 0.44 -10.04
C LEU A 5 -19.32 0.53 -8.65
N TYR A 6 -20.09 1.00 -7.66
CA TYR A 6 -19.67 1.06 -6.26
C TYR A 6 -19.30 -0.33 -5.70
N ASP A 7 -20.14 -1.34 -5.95
CA ASP A 7 -19.92 -2.70 -5.44
C ASP A 7 -18.63 -3.33 -5.98
N ILE A 8 -18.25 -2.99 -7.21
CA ILE A 8 -17.07 -3.54 -7.88
C ILE A 8 -15.81 -2.68 -7.70
N THR A 9 -15.91 -1.50 -7.07
CA THR A 9 -14.76 -0.61 -6.83
C THR A 9 -14.50 -0.37 -5.35
N VAL A 10 -15.44 0.23 -4.61
CA VAL A 10 -15.23 0.67 -3.23
C VAL A 10 -15.02 -0.52 -2.30
N THR A 11 -15.87 -1.54 -2.41
CA THR A 11 -15.80 -2.72 -1.53
C THR A 11 -14.48 -3.49 -1.72
N PRO A 12 -14.03 -3.81 -2.94
CA PRO A 12 -12.74 -4.44 -3.15
C PRO A 12 -11.55 -3.56 -2.74
N CYS A 13 -11.59 -2.24 -2.98
CA CYS A 13 -10.53 -1.33 -2.56
C CYS A 13 -10.34 -1.36 -1.04
N GLN A 14 -11.44 -1.30 -0.27
CA GLN A 14 -11.39 -1.41 1.19
C GLN A 14 -10.79 -2.75 1.62
N GLN A 15 -11.24 -3.85 1.02
CA GLN A 15 -10.73 -5.19 1.34
C GLN A 15 -9.21 -5.30 1.11
N ILE A 16 -8.70 -4.72 0.02
CA ILE A 16 -7.28 -4.77 -0.31
C ILE A 16 -6.45 -3.95 0.69
N VAL A 17 -6.91 -2.76 1.08
CA VAL A 17 -6.23 -1.92 2.08
C VAL A 17 -6.21 -2.62 3.44
N ASP A 18 -7.35 -3.14 3.90
CA ASP A 18 -7.43 -3.89 5.16
C ASP A 18 -6.51 -5.12 5.15
N SER A 19 -6.44 -5.81 4.00
CA SER A 19 -5.54 -6.96 3.84
C SER A 19 -4.07 -6.56 3.91
N MET A 20 -3.71 -5.39 3.35
CA MET A 20 -2.34 -4.88 3.41
C MET A 20 -1.92 -4.57 4.85
N VAL A 21 -2.78 -3.98 5.66
CA VAL A 21 -2.52 -3.75 7.10
C VAL A 21 -2.16 -5.06 7.80
N VAL A 22 -2.98 -6.11 7.60
CA VAL A 22 -2.73 -7.43 8.21
C VAL A 22 -1.44 -8.07 7.70
N ILE A 23 -1.07 -7.87 6.43
CA ILE A 23 0.18 -8.37 5.86
C ILE A 23 1.38 -7.67 6.52
N LEU A 24 1.31 -6.34 6.69
CA LEU A 24 2.38 -5.57 7.32
C LEU A 24 2.55 -5.95 8.80
N ASP A 25 1.45 -6.13 9.54
CA ASP A 25 1.52 -6.57 10.93
C ASP A 25 2.19 -7.94 11.08
N LYS A 26 1.89 -8.88 10.17
CA LYS A 26 2.55 -10.19 10.14
C LYS A 26 4.02 -10.09 9.77
N GLY A 27 4.36 -9.21 8.82
CA GLY A 27 5.74 -8.97 8.44
C GLY A 27 6.56 -8.40 9.60
N ALA A 28 6.00 -7.44 10.35
CA ALA A 28 6.62 -6.90 11.55
C ALA A 28 6.83 -7.97 12.64
N ALA A 29 5.79 -8.77 12.93
CA ALA A 29 5.90 -9.86 13.90
C ALA A 29 6.97 -10.89 13.52
N HIS A 30 7.02 -11.29 12.24
CA HIS A 30 8.03 -12.23 11.75
C HIS A 30 9.45 -11.66 11.82
N ALA A 31 9.60 -10.37 11.52
CA ALA A 31 10.89 -9.70 11.61
C ALA A 31 11.39 -9.59 13.06
N ASP A 32 10.49 -9.30 14.01
CA ASP A 32 10.80 -9.27 15.44
C ASP A 32 11.27 -10.65 15.94
N GLU A 33 10.56 -11.72 15.55
CA GLU A 33 10.93 -13.11 15.93
C GLU A 33 12.32 -13.53 15.43
N LEU A 34 12.74 -13.04 14.26
CA LEU A 34 14.00 -13.44 13.61
C LEU A 34 15.11 -12.40 13.67
N GLY A 35 14.86 -11.22 14.26
CA GLY A 35 15.82 -10.11 14.30
C GLY A 35 16.13 -9.54 12.91
N ILE A 36 15.16 -9.55 11.99
CA ILE A 36 15.30 -8.98 10.63
C ILE A 36 15.15 -7.47 10.71
N ASN A 37 16.06 -6.74 10.04
CA ASN A 37 15.93 -5.29 9.90
C ASN A 37 14.85 -4.94 8.87
N LEU A 38 13.71 -4.41 9.33
CA LEU A 38 12.59 -4.01 8.48
C LEU A 38 12.96 -2.90 7.49
N ASP A 39 13.95 -2.05 7.80
CA ASP A 39 14.39 -1.00 6.87
C ASP A 39 15.05 -1.58 5.61
N GLU A 40 15.70 -2.74 5.71
CA GLU A 40 16.23 -3.44 4.54
C GLU A 40 15.09 -3.96 3.65
N LEU A 41 13.99 -4.42 4.26
CA LEU A 41 12.81 -4.85 3.51
C LEU A 41 12.14 -3.68 2.80
N VAL A 42 12.05 -2.50 3.42
CA VAL A 42 11.48 -1.29 2.79
C VAL A 42 12.20 -0.96 1.47
N GLY A 43 13.53 -1.08 1.46
CA GLY A 43 14.38 -0.83 0.29
C GLY A 43 14.52 -2.01 -0.67
N PHE A 44 13.97 -3.18 -0.35
CA PHE A 44 14.15 -4.39 -1.14
C PHE A 44 13.31 -4.36 -2.42
N SER A 45 13.94 -4.71 -3.56
CA SER A 45 13.28 -4.94 -4.84
C SER A 45 13.31 -6.43 -5.20
N LEU A 46 12.19 -6.96 -5.70
CA LEU A 46 12.08 -8.36 -6.11
C LEU A 46 12.94 -8.70 -7.34
N TYR A 47 13.13 -7.71 -8.22
CA TYR A 47 13.99 -7.79 -9.39
C TYR A 47 14.65 -6.43 -9.63
N GLU A 48 15.78 -6.40 -10.35
CA GLU A 48 16.70 -5.25 -10.42
C GLU A 48 16.06 -3.94 -10.92
N ASP A 49 15.04 -4.02 -11.77
CA ASP A 49 14.34 -2.85 -12.35
C ASP A 49 12.97 -2.58 -11.70
N MET A 50 12.59 -3.37 -10.68
CA MET A 50 11.35 -3.16 -9.95
C MET A 50 11.51 -2.08 -8.88
N LEU A 51 10.46 -1.29 -8.70
CA LEU A 51 10.37 -0.37 -7.57
C LEU A 51 10.29 -1.14 -6.24
N PRO A 52 10.89 -0.62 -5.16
CA PRO A 52 11.10 -1.36 -3.92
C PRO A 52 9.79 -1.60 -3.16
N PHE A 53 9.83 -2.49 -2.18
CA PHE A 53 8.69 -2.86 -1.33
C PHE A 53 7.91 -1.65 -0.80
N GLY A 54 8.60 -0.64 -0.28
CA GLY A 54 7.94 0.57 0.24
C GLY A 54 7.12 1.30 -0.82
N PHE A 55 7.57 1.32 -2.08
CA PHE A 55 6.77 1.84 -3.19
C PHE A 55 5.53 1.00 -3.45
N GLN A 56 5.63 -0.33 -3.38
CA GLN A 56 4.50 -1.22 -3.67
C GLN A 56 3.37 -1.07 -2.62
N VAL A 57 3.73 -0.89 -1.35
CA VAL A 57 2.75 -0.60 -0.28
C VAL A 57 2.09 0.75 -0.52
N PHE A 58 2.90 1.78 -0.80
CA PHE A 58 2.38 3.11 -1.14
C PHE A 58 1.47 3.11 -2.38
N ALA A 59 1.85 2.41 -3.44
CA ALA A 59 1.07 2.27 -4.66
C ALA A 59 -0.28 1.60 -4.38
N THR A 60 -0.32 0.63 -3.46
CA THR A 60 -1.58 -0.01 -3.03
C THR A 60 -2.54 0.99 -2.41
N ALA A 61 -2.06 1.84 -1.48
CA ALA A 61 -2.86 2.89 -0.86
C ALA A 61 -3.32 3.95 -1.89
N MET A 62 -2.41 4.39 -2.77
CA MET A 62 -2.72 5.37 -3.81
C MET A 62 -3.79 4.86 -4.79
N HIS A 63 -3.64 3.64 -5.31
CA HIS A 63 -4.57 3.07 -6.28
C HIS A 63 -5.89 2.59 -5.68
N SER A 64 -5.99 2.57 -4.35
CA SER A 64 -7.23 2.28 -3.63
C SER A 64 -7.83 3.58 -3.09
N VAL A 65 -7.38 4.05 -1.92
CA VAL A 65 -7.92 5.23 -1.24
C VAL A 65 -7.74 6.49 -2.08
N GLY A 66 -6.53 6.71 -2.62
CA GLY A 66 -6.24 7.89 -3.44
C GLY A 66 -7.08 7.93 -4.73
N ALA A 67 -7.34 6.78 -5.34
CA ALA A 67 -8.20 6.68 -6.53
C ALA A 67 -9.66 7.03 -6.20
N LEU A 68 -10.18 6.59 -5.06
CA LEU A 68 -11.53 6.95 -4.60
C LEU A 68 -11.64 8.45 -4.32
N GLN A 69 -10.66 9.04 -3.64
CA GLN A 69 -10.58 10.48 -3.41
C GLN A 69 -10.51 11.28 -4.71
N ALA A 70 -9.76 10.78 -5.70
CA ALA A 70 -9.64 11.42 -7.01
C ALA A 70 -10.96 11.39 -7.80
N ILE A 71 -11.78 10.34 -7.64
CA ILE A 71 -13.11 10.28 -8.23
C ILE A 71 -14.00 11.39 -7.64
N GLU A 72 -13.94 11.60 -6.32
CA GLU A 72 -14.70 12.68 -5.67
C GLU A 72 -14.20 14.07 -6.07
N ALA A 73 -12.88 14.26 -6.15
CA ALA A 73 -12.26 15.54 -6.50
C ALA A 73 -12.28 15.85 -8.01
N GLY A 74 -12.51 14.84 -8.86
CA GLY A 74 -12.44 14.97 -10.33
C GLY A 74 -11.02 15.12 -10.88
N VAL A 75 -9.99 14.91 -10.06
CA VAL A 75 -8.58 15.02 -10.47
C VAL A 75 -7.74 13.97 -9.74
N PHE A 76 -6.89 13.26 -10.49
CA PHE A 76 -5.91 12.34 -9.93
C PHE A 76 -4.53 13.01 -9.97
N ASN A 77 -3.99 13.33 -8.79
CA ASN A 77 -2.67 13.92 -8.68
C ASN A 77 -1.64 12.83 -8.36
N ARG A 78 -0.59 12.79 -9.19
CA ARG A 78 0.59 12.00 -8.86
C ARG A 78 1.41 12.76 -7.81
N PRO A 79 1.84 12.11 -6.71
CA PRO A 79 2.80 12.72 -5.78
C PRO A 79 4.08 13.11 -6.51
N GLU A 80 4.61 14.30 -6.23
CA GLU A 80 5.87 14.79 -6.81
C GLU A 80 7.08 13.92 -6.40
N SER A 81 7.02 13.33 -5.20
CA SER A 81 7.98 12.36 -4.71
C SER A 81 7.28 11.33 -3.84
N LEU A 82 7.92 10.16 -3.71
CA LEU A 82 7.50 9.18 -2.72
C LEU A 82 7.90 9.70 -1.34
N PRO A 83 6.96 9.81 -0.39
CA PRO A 83 7.34 10.06 0.98
C PRO A 83 8.26 8.92 1.45
N GLN A 84 9.41 9.29 2.03
CA GLN A 84 10.28 8.30 2.68
C GLN A 84 9.57 7.81 3.93
N HIS A 85 9.16 6.55 3.89
CA HIS A 85 8.59 5.85 5.02
C HIS A 85 9.55 4.76 5.46
N ASP A 86 9.76 4.66 6.77
CA ASP A 86 10.18 3.41 7.41
C ASP A 86 8.99 2.44 7.44
N TYR A 87 9.21 1.23 7.93
CA TYR A 87 8.15 0.21 7.95
C TYR A 87 6.92 0.64 8.78
N ALA A 88 7.15 1.33 9.89
CA ALA A 88 6.09 1.86 10.74
C ALA A 88 5.30 2.97 10.02
N GLY A 89 5.96 3.83 9.25
CA GLY A 89 5.32 4.81 8.39
C GLY A 89 4.41 4.17 7.34
N LEU A 90 4.82 3.04 6.77
CA LEU A 90 4.00 2.28 5.81
C LEU A 90 2.74 1.67 6.44
N GLN A 91 2.80 1.27 7.71
CA GLN A 91 1.61 0.76 8.44
C GLN A 91 0.54 1.83 8.70
N ASN A 92 0.91 3.11 8.61
CA ASN A 92 0.02 4.24 8.91
C ASN A 92 -0.46 5.01 7.66
N LEU A 93 -0.29 4.42 6.47
CA LEU A 93 -0.74 4.98 5.19
C LEU A 93 -2.26 4.93 5.01
#